data_AF-A0A443SHV5-F1
#
_entry.id   AF-A0A443SHV5-F1
#
_cell.length_a   1.000
_cell.length_b   1.000
_cell.length_c   1.000
_cell.angle_alpha   90.00
_cell.angle_beta   90.00
_cell.angle_gamma   90.00
#
_symmetry.space_group_name_H-M   'P 1'
#
loop_
_entity.id
_entity.type
_entity.pdbx_description
1 polymer ?
#
loop_
_entity_poly.entity_id
_entity_poly.type
_entity_poly.pdbx_seq_one_letter_code
_entity_poly.pdbx_strand_id
1 'polypeptide(L)'
;VAEIAALCGFPGKPAFARVLEPNSAKRVFEEGQTVSFACDHGFYMKGKATRKCLPSGVWSNEIAVCDTTLSDLGKATSRESLSLYPPEAAIDSDVQTCFYSDRQKPRFWRLQLRATHRVIAVSLTIPFASNIQHIFHLKHTSSE
;
A
#
# COMPACT_ATOMS: atom_id res chain seq x y z
N VAL A 1 -30.21 30.61 -16.11
CA VAL A 1 -29.29 30.66 -14.96
C VAL A 1 -27.98 30.09 -15.45
N ALA A 2 -26.91 30.87 -15.49
CA ALA A 2 -25.60 30.34 -15.85
C ALA A 2 -25.10 29.49 -14.67
N GLU A 3 -24.94 28.20 -14.90
CA GLU A 3 -24.36 27.28 -13.93
C GLU A 3 -22.87 27.64 -13.80
N ILE A 4 -22.43 28.07 -12.61
CA ILE A 4 -21.01 28.30 -12.37
C ILE A 4 -20.36 26.92 -12.35
N ALA A 5 -19.69 26.55 -13.45
CA ALA A 5 -18.93 25.31 -13.51
C ALA A 5 -17.92 25.30 -12.36
N ALA A 6 -18.11 24.41 -11.38
CA ALA A 6 -17.22 24.33 -10.24
C ALA A 6 -15.92 23.66 -10.68
N LEU A 7 -14.81 24.40 -10.60
CA LEU A 7 -13.49 23.92 -10.95
C LEU A 7 -12.81 23.33 -9.72
N CYS A 8 -12.11 22.21 -9.91
CA CYS A 8 -11.25 21.67 -8.86
C CYS A 8 -9.91 22.39 -8.85
N GLY A 9 -9.42 22.71 -7.65
CA GLY A 9 -8.03 23.13 -7.45
C GLY A 9 -7.04 21.96 -7.55
N PHE A 10 -5.77 22.22 -7.24
CA PHE A 10 -4.74 21.18 -7.23
C PHE A 10 -5.14 20.01 -6.32
N PRO A 11 -5.08 18.75 -6.79
CA PRO A 11 -5.60 17.59 -6.05
C PRO A 11 -4.77 17.22 -4.81
N GLY A 12 -3.74 17.97 -4.45
CA GLY A 12 -2.74 17.56 -3.47
C GLY A 12 -1.83 16.46 -4.03
N LYS A 13 -0.66 16.29 -3.40
CA LYS A 13 0.34 15.28 -3.78
C LYS A 13 0.65 14.43 -2.55
N PRO A 14 0.49 13.09 -2.60
CA PRO A 14 0.94 12.23 -1.51
C PRO A 14 2.44 12.46 -1.21
N ALA A 15 2.85 12.26 0.03
CA ALA A 15 4.27 12.17 0.35
C ALA A 15 4.89 11.01 -0.44
N PHE A 16 6.16 11.14 -0.86
CA PHE A 16 6.87 10.11 -1.65
C PHE A 16 6.15 9.69 -2.94
N ALA A 17 5.48 10.66 -3.57
CA ALA A 17 4.78 10.48 -4.83
C ALA A 17 5.02 11.63 -5.79
N ARG A 18 4.72 11.35 -7.06
CA ARG A 18 4.65 12.31 -8.16
C ARG A 18 3.29 12.30 -8.83
N VAL A 19 2.88 13.48 -9.31
CA VAL A 19 1.74 13.63 -10.20
C VAL A 19 2.18 13.24 -11.61
N LEU A 20 1.42 12.39 -12.29
CA LEU A 20 1.73 11.95 -13.64
C LEU A 20 1.37 13.02 -14.67
N GLU A 21 2.17 13.09 -15.74
CA GLU A 21 1.88 13.92 -16.91
C GLU A 21 0.54 13.54 -17.56
N PRO A 22 -0.18 14.50 -18.17
CA PRO A 22 0.17 15.91 -18.40
C PRO A 22 -0.18 16.84 -17.23
N ASN A 23 -0.58 16.28 -16.09
CA ASN A 23 -1.20 17.04 -15.00
C ASN A 23 -0.21 17.55 -13.95
N SER A 24 1.09 17.34 -14.14
CA SER A 24 2.12 17.63 -13.13
C SER A 24 2.24 19.13 -12.79
N ALA A 25 2.09 20.00 -13.81
CA ALA A 25 2.16 21.45 -13.68
C ALA A 25 0.78 22.13 -13.59
N LYS A 26 -0.31 21.38 -13.84
CA LYS A 26 -1.67 21.92 -13.89
C LYS A 26 -2.21 22.21 -12.49
N ARG A 27 -2.88 23.35 -12.33
CA ARG A 27 -3.40 23.83 -11.03
C ARG A 27 -4.92 23.85 -10.90
N VAL A 28 -5.63 23.86 -12.04
CA VAL A 28 -7.09 23.98 -12.10
C VAL A 28 -7.62 22.92 -13.04
N PHE A 29 -8.70 22.25 -12.67
CA PHE A 29 -9.26 21.12 -13.37
C PHE A 29 -10.77 21.28 -13.56
N GLU A 30 -11.24 20.97 -14.76
CA GLU A 30 -12.66 20.95 -15.11
C GLU A 30 -13.31 19.64 -14.67
N GLU A 31 -14.63 19.64 -14.55
CA GLU A 31 -15.41 18.44 -14.32
C GLU A 31 -15.00 17.34 -15.31
N GLY A 32 -14.85 16.12 -14.79
CA GLY A 32 -14.51 14.97 -15.61
C GLY A 32 -13.01 14.70 -15.72
N GLN A 33 -12.17 15.74 -15.54
CA GLN A 33 -10.72 15.58 -15.63
C GLN A 33 -10.19 14.72 -14.48
N THR A 34 -9.21 13.88 -14.81
CA THR A 34 -8.64 12.89 -13.89
C THR A 34 -7.14 13.11 -13.74
N VAL A 35 -6.66 13.03 -12.50
CA VAL A 35 -5.24 13.10 -12.15
C VAL A 35 -4.82 11.76 -11.58
N SER A 36 -3.68 11.27 -12.06
CA SER A 36 -3.07 10.01 -11.63
C SER A 36 -1.77 10.27 -10.88
N PHE A 37 -1.51 9.44 -9.89
CA PHE A 37 -0.32 9.51 -9.05
C PHE A 37 0.52 8.24 -9.23
N ALA A 38 1.83 8.38 -9.08
CA ALA A 38 2.72 7.24 -8.91
C ALA A 38 3.59 7.47 -7.68
N CYS A 39 3.79 6.42 -6.89
CA CYS A 39 4.74 6.45 -5.79
C CYS A 39 6.17 6.47 -6.35
N ASP A 40 7.07 7.07 -5.58
CA ASP A 40 8.50 7.01 -5.84
C ASP A 40 9.01 5.59 -5.60
N HIS A 41 10.21 5.28 -6.08
CA HIS A 41 10.80 3.95 -5.93
C HIS A 41 10.93 3.54 -4.45
N GLY A 42 10.56 2.30 -4.10
CA GLY A 42 10.54 1.79 -2.72
C GLY A 42 9.23 2.08 -1.96
N PHE A 43 8.28 2.74 -2.62
CA PHE A 43 6.95 3.00 -2.06
C PHE A 43 5.87 2.39 -2.93
N TYR A 44 4.80 1.93 -2.30
CA TYR A 44 3.62 1.38 -2.96
C TYR A 44 2.38 2.19 -2.60
N MET A 45 1.41 2.21 -3.51
CA MET A 45 0.23 3.06 -3.37
C MET A 45 -0.86 2.38 -2.55
N LYS A 46 -1.27 3.04 -1.48
CA LYS A 46 -2.42 2.67 -0.66
C LYS A 46 -3.59 3.60 -0.94
N GLY A 47 -4.70 3.02 -1.41
CA GLY A 47 -5.89 3.76 -1.85
C GLY A 47 -5.97 3.88 -3.38
N LYS A 48 -6.84 4.76 -3.88
CA LYS A 48 -7.01 4.94 -5.33
C LYS A 48 -5.91 5.84 -5.90
N ALA A 49 -5.20 5.33 -6.91
CA ALA A 49 -4.15 6.06 -7.62
C ALA A 49 -4.65 7.22 -8.49
N THR A 50 -5.96 7.40 -8.58
CA THR A 50 -6.57 8.44 -9.42
C THR A 50 -7.64 9.21 -8.66
N ARG A 51 -7.75 10.49 -9.00
CA ARG A 51 -8.82 11.38 -8.53
C ARG A 51 -9.45 12.07 -9.72
N LYS A 52 -10.78 12.11 -9.74
CA LYS A 52 -11.59 12.78 -10.77
C LYS A 52 -12.22 14.04 -10.20
N CYS A 53 -12.20 15.13 -10.97
CA CYS A 53 -12.90 16.34 -10.60
C CYS A 53 -14.41 16.15 -10.80
N LEU A 54 -15.19 16.35 -9.73
CA LEU A 54 -16.65 16.21 -9.74
C LEU A 54 -17.33 17.54 -10.09
N PRO A 55 -18.62 17.51 -10.51
CA PRO A 55 -19.39 18.72 -10.81
C PRO A 55 -19.49 19.70 -9.62
N SER A 56 -19.26 19.22 -8.40
CA SER A 56 -19.23 20.03 -7.18
C SER A 56 -17.94 20.82 -6.97
N GLY A 57 -16.92 20.67 -7.83
CA GLY A 57 -15.59 21.27 -7.65
C GLY A 57 -14.74 20.55 -6.60
N VAL A 58 -15.17 19.37 -6.16
CA VAL A 58 -14.46 18.51 -5.20
C VAL A 58 -13.92 17.27 -5.90
N TRP A 59 -12.79 16.76 -5.41
CA TRP A 59 -12.18 15.54 -5.93
C TRP A 59 -12.88 14.27 -5.44
N SER A 60 -13.01 13.27 -6.31
CA SER A 60 -13.83 12.07 -6.11
C SER A 60 -13.45 11.13 -4.95
N ASN A 61 -12.19 11.13 -4.53
CA ASN A 61 -11.67 10.25 -3.47
C ASN A 61 -10.74 11.06 -2.57
N GLU A 62 -10.35 10.56 -1.40
CA GLU A 62 -9.27 11.16 -0.62
C GLU A 62 -7.91 11.03 -1.30
N ILE A 63 -6.91 11.75 -0.78
CA ILE A 63 -5.54 11.64 -1.28
C ILE A 63 -4.98 10.25 -0.92
N ALA A 64 -4.38 9.57 -1.90
CA ALA A 64 -3.72 8.30 -1.65
C ALA A 64 -2.51 8.48 -0.72
N VAL A 65 -2.05 7.38 -0.12
CA VAL A 65 -0.81 7.36 0.67
C VAL A 65 0.19 6.48 -0.05
N CYS A 66 1.43 6.96 -0.19
CA CYS A 66 2.54 6.10 -0.56
C CYS A 66 3.21 5.61 0.71
N ASP A 67 3.14 4.30 0.91
CA ASP A 67 3.70 3.61 2.07
C ASP A 67 4.89 2.79 1.62
N THR A 68 5.76 2.40 2.54
CA THR A 68 6.92 1.54 2.25
C THR A 68 6.77 0.23 2.98
N THR A 69 7.21 -0.86 2.35
CA THR A 69 7.24 -2.17 3.01
C THR A 69 8.57 -2.35 3.73
N LEU A 70 8.56 -3.13 4.81
CA LEU A 70 9.79 -3.58 5.46
C LEU A 70 10.61 -4.52 4.56
N SER A 71 10.08 -4.91 3.40
CA SER A 71 10.76 -5.66 2.35
C SER A 71 12.08 -5.02 1.89
N ASP A 72 12.12 -3.69 1.83
CA ASP A 72 13.32 -2.92 1.47
C ASP A 72 14.43 -3.05 2.53
N LEU A 73 14.07 -3.38 3.78
CA LEU A 73 15.00 -3.71 4.87
C LEU A 73 15.43 -5.19 4.85
N GLY A 74 14.89 -5.98 3.92
CA GLY A 74 15.23 -7.39 3.69
C GLY A 74 14.09 -8.36 4.02
N LYS A 75 14.21 -9.59 3.47
CA LYS A 75 13.29 -10.71 3.73
C LYS A 75 13.24 -11.04 5.22
N ALA A 76 12.04 -11.33 5.73
CA ALA A 76 11.90 -11.97 7.04
C ALA A 76 12.71 -13.28 7.05
N THR A 77 13.52 -13.51 8.09
CA THR A 77 14.36 -14.71 8.21
C THR A 77 13.49 -15.91 8.56
N SER A 78 13.00 -16.59 7.53
CA SER A 78 12.39 -17.90 7.61
C SER A 78 12.52 -18.55 6.22
N ARG A 79 12.76 -19.86 6.16
CA ARG A 79 13.21 -20.55 4.94
C ARG A 79 12.02 -21.14 4.18
N GLU A 80 12.16 -21.15 2.86
CA GLU A 80 11.32 -21.75 1.80
C GLU A 80 10.24 -20.88 1.15
N SER A 81 10.26 -20.91 -0.18
CA SER A 81 9.28 -20.32 -1.10
C SER A 81 8.53 -21.48 -1.75
N LEU A 82 7.23 -21.59 -1.49
CA LEU A 82 6.36 -22.53 -2.21
C LEU A 82 5.93 -21.89 -3.53
N SER A 83 6.13 -22.57 -4.66
CA SER A 83 5.79 -22.12 -6.02
C SER A 83 4.28 -22.03 -6.32
N LEU A 84 3.42 -22.18 -5.30
CA LEU A 84 1.98 -22.39 -5.44
C LEU A 84 1.12 -21.13 -5.27
N TYR A 85 1.74 -19.99 -4.97
CA TYR A 85 1.04 -18.73 -4.79
C TYR A 85 1.56 -17.66 -5.76
N PRO A 86 0.65 -17.00 -6.50
CA PRO A 86 1.02 -16.02 -7.50
C PRO A 86 1.80 -14.83 -6.89
N PRO A 87 2.85 -14.34 -7.57
CA PRO A 87 3.52 -13.06 -7.32
C PRO A 87 2.62 -11.90 -6.94
N GLU A 88 1.45 -11.85 -7.59
CA GLU A 88 0.50 -10.76 -7.56
C GLU A 88 -0.21 -10.63 -6.20
N ALA A 89 0.01 -11.58 -5.29
CA ALA A 89 -0.49 -11.52 -3.92
C ALA A 89 0.39 -10.70 -2.97
N ALA A 90 1.61 -10.32 -3.37
CA ALA A 90 2.45 -9.40 -2.62
C ALA A 90 1.81 -8.00 -2.57
N ILE A 91 1.84 -7.32 -1.41
CA ILE A 91 1.30 -5.96 -1.27
C ILE A 91 2.00 -4.98 -2.22
N ASP A 92 3.30 -5.16 -2.43
CA ASP A 92 4.15 -4.40 -3.35
C ASP A 92 4.25 -5.03 -4.75
N SER A 93 3.50 -6.11 -5.02
CA SER A 93 3.55 -6.89 -6.27
C SER A 93 4.94 -7.45 -6.61
N ASP A 94 5.89 -7.48 -5.66
CA ASP A 94 7.22 -8.04 -5.84
C ASP A 94 7.31 -9.47 -5.27
N VAL A 95 7.65 -10.42 -6.14
CA VAL A 95 7.84 -11.84 -5.79
C VAL A 95 8.90 -12.08 -4.72
N GLN A 96 9.89 -11.20 -4.65
CA GLN A 96 11.01 -11.34 -3.72
C GLN A 96 10.63 -10.90 -2.30
N THR A 97 9.46 -10.32 -2.08
CA THR A 97 9.04 -9.82 -0.77
C THR A 97 8.06 -10.78 -0.08
N CYS A 98 7.50 -11.73 -0.84
CA CYS A 98 6.64 -12.78 -0.34
C CYS A 98 7.36 -13.77 0.59
N PHE A 99 6.64 -14.23 1.61
CA PHE A 99 7.11 -15.21 2.58
C PHE A 99 6.06 -16.32 2.81
N TYR A 100 6.46 -17.60 2.78
CA TYR A 100 5.57 -18.76 3.01
C TYR A 100 6.06 -19.61 4.18
N SER A 101 5.17 -19.91 5.14
CA SER A 101 5.47 -20.93 6.15
C SER A 101 5.24 -22.32 5.59
N ASP A 102 6.24 -23.19 5.69
CA ASP A 102 6.03 -24.63 5.56
C ASP A 102 4.94 -25.11 6.55
N ARG A 103 4.18 -26.13 6.14
CA ARG A 103 3.14 -26.76 6.96
C ARG A 103 3.72 -27.55 8.14
N GLN A 104 5.01 -27.88 8.13
CA GLN A 104 5.69 -28.58 9.23
C GLN A 104 5.85 -27.69 10.48
N LYS A 105 5.72 -28.28 11.68
CA LYS A 105 5.81 -27.57 12.96
C LYS A 105 7.27 -27.46 13.43
N PRO A 106 7.66 -26.38 14.14
CA PRO A 106 6.85 -25.23 14.55
C PRO A 106 6.72 -24.14 13.47
N ARG A 107 5.55 -23.49 13.41
CA ARG A 107 5.24 -22.42 12.44
C ARG A 107 5.27 -21.06 13.12
N PHE A 108 6.33 -20.28 12.93
CA PHE A 108 6.40 -18.91 13.42
C PHE A 108 7.17 -18.03 12.44
N TRP A 109 6.86 -16.74 12.44
CA TRP A 109 7.60 -15.71 11.71
C TRP A 109 8.21 -14.75 12.70
N ARG A 110 9.49 -14.44 12.51
CA ARG A 110 10.17 -13.38 13.23
C ARG A 110 10.66 -12.36 12.21
N LEU A 111 10.21 -11.12 12.40
CA LEU A 111 10.71 -9.99 11.64
C LEU A 111 11.70 -9.23 12.53
N GLN A 112 12.98 -9.24 12.15
CA GLN A 112 14.00 -8.46 12.84
C GLN A 112 14.03 -7.07 12.22
N LEU A 113 13.40 -6.10 12.89
CA LEU A 113 13.53 -4.70 12.51
C LEU A 113 14.97 -4.26 12.81
N ARG A 114 15.71 -3.79 11.80
CA ARG A 114 17.12 -3.37 11.93
C ARG A 114 17.33 -2.17 12.87
N ALA A 115 16.24 -1.56 13.33
CA ALA A 115 16.21 -0.52 14.34
C ALA A 115 14.97 -0.69 15.24
N THR A 116 14.98 -0.02 16.39
CA THR A 116 13.84 0.00 17.31
C THR A 116 12.72 0.87 16.73
N HIS A 117 11.54 0.27 16.57
CA HIS A 117 10.34 0.97 16.09
C HIS A 117 9.21 0.81 17.09
N ARG A 118 8.39 1.86 17.25
CA ARG A 118 7.14 1.76 17.99
C ARG A 118 6.10 1.06 17.12
N VAL A 119 5.77 -0.19 17.44
CA VAL A 119 4.73 -0.95 16.74
C VAL A 119 3.35 -0.45 17.21
N ILE A 120 2.60 0.19 16.32
CA ILE A 120 1.27 0.77 16.62
C ILE A 120 0.16 -0.26 16.34
N ALA A 121 0.30 -1.03 15.27
CA ALA A 121 -0.65 -2.07 14.88
C ALA A 121 0.05 -3.18 14.08
N VAL A 122 -0.53 -4.38 14.10
CA VAL A 122 -0.16 -5.50 13.23
C VAL A 122 -1.41 -5.89 12.44
N SER A 123 -1.32 -5.88 11.11
CA SER A 123 -2.42 -6.31 10.23
C SER A 123 -1.99 -7.57 9.48
N LEU A 124 -2.86 -8.57 9.46
CA LEU A 124 -2.66 -9.83 8.76
C LEU A 124 -3.78 -9.96 7.72
N THR A 125 -3.43 -9.96 6.45
CA THR A 125 -4.39 -10.22 5.36
C THR A 125 -4.28 -11.69 4.99
N ILE A 126 -5.35 -12.46 5.26
CA ILE A 126 -5.41 -13.88 4.94
C ILE A 126 -6.43 -14.04 3.82
N PRO A 127 -6.04 -14.58 2.65
CA PRO A 127 -7.03 -14.87 1.61
C PRO A 127 -8.01 -15.92 2.14
N PHE A 128 -9.31 -15.76 1.84
CA PHE A 128 -10.36 -16.68 2.25
C PHE A 128 -10.05 -18.11 1.76
N ALA A 129 -9.55 -18.97 2.65
CA ALA A 129 -9.48 -20.40 2.44
C ALA A 129 -10.58 -21.05 3.27
N SER A 130 -11.54 -21.71 2.61
CA SER A 130 -12.55 -22.51 3.29
C SER A 130 -11.87 -23.65 4.03
N ASN A 131 -12.03 -23.67 5.37
CA ASN A 131 -11.61 -24.73 6.32
C ASN A 131 -10.27 -24.59 7.06
N ILE A 132 -9.71 -23.39 7.27
CA ILE A 132 -8.55 -23.23 8.16
C ILE A 132 -8.87 -22.30 9.34
N GLN A 133 -8.81 -22.81 10.57
CA GLN A 133 -8.74 -21.98 11.77
C GLN A 133 -7.31 -21.48 11.93
N HIS A 134 -7.14 -20.16 11.87
CA HIS A 134 -5.85 -19.52 12.12
C HIS A 134 -5.80 -19.02 13.56
N ILE A 135 -4.83 -19.52 14.35
CA ILE A 135 -4.55 -19.02 15.70
C ILE A 135 -3.21 -18.30 15.64
N PHE A 136 -3.21 -17.02 15.99
CA PHE A 136 -2.01 -16.19 16.01
C PHE A 136 -1.66 -15.84 17.45
N HIS A 137 -0.39 -16.09 17.80
CA HIS A 137 0.18 -15.60 19.04
C HIS A 137 1.18 -14.49 18.69
N LEU A 138 0.80 -13.24 18.91
CA LEU A 138 1.71 -12.11 18.80
C LEU A 138 2.52 -12.04 20.10
N LYS A 139 3.82 -12.33 20.00
CA LYS A 139 4.76 -12.16 21.11
C LYS A 139 5.65 -10.96 20.81
N HIS A 140 5.48 -9.87 21.55
CA HIS A 140 6.42 -8.76 21.52
C HIS A 140 7.61 -9.10 22.41
N THR A 141 8.81 -9.18 21.83
CA THR A 141 10.06 -9.21 22.57
C THR A 141 10.75 -7.88 22.32
N SER A 142 10.65 -6.94 23.26
CA SER A 142 11.56 -5.80 23.28
C SER A 142 12.96 -6.33 23.58
N SER A 143 13.93 -6.06 22.71
CA SER A 143 15.33 -6.07 23.15
C SER A 143 15.53 -4.86 24.06
N GLU A 144 15.93 -5.10 25.30
CA GLU A 144 16.67 -4.09 26.07
C GLU A 144 17.96 -3.72 25.32
#